data_AF-A0A1H8PWL7-F1
#
_entry.id   AF-A0A1H8PWL7-F1
#
_cell.length_a   1.000
_cell.length_b   1.000
_cell.length_c   1.000
_cell.angle_alpha   90.00
_cell.angle_beta   90.00
_cell.angle_gamma   90.00
#
_symmetry.space_group_name_H-M   'P 1'
#
loop_
_entity.id
_entity.type
_entity.pdbx_description
1 polymer ?
#
loop_
_entity_poly.entity_id
_entity_poly.type
_entity_poly.pdbx_seq_one_letter_code
_entity_poly.pdbx_strand_id
1 'polypeptide(L)'
;MSEDGDTGAAGVTRIAVDGELTIYRAADLKVTLLEALRKSPVLEVDLSGVTELDTAGLQVLMLAKNTAAADQRELRLLNHSPAVVEIVEMLNLGAFFGDALLIHS
;
A
#
# COMPACT_ATOMS: atom_id res chain seq x y z
N MET A 1 -20.09 -5.55 -37.54
CA MET A 1 -21.11 -6.53 -37.09
C MET A 1 -20.43 -7.87 -37.11
N SER A 2 -19.96 -8.43 -36.00
CA SER A 2 -20.37 -8.33 -34.59
C SER A 2 -19.09 -8.24 -33.73
N GLU A 3 -18.89 -7.27 -32.82
CA GLU A 3 -19.44 -7.15 -31.45
C GLU A 3 -19.12 -8.35 -30.54
N ASP A 4 -17.95 -8.28 -29.90
CA ASP A 4 -17.59 -8.77 -28.56
C ASP A 4 -16.39 -7.87 -28.15
N GLY A 5 -16.44 -6.92 -27.22
CA GLY A 5 -17.06 -6.98 -25.91
C GLY A 5 -16.00 -7.08 -24.78
N ASP A 6 -14.76 -6.60 -24.94
CA ASP A 6 -13.80 -6.56 -23.82
C ASP A 6 -14.10 -5.36 -22.91
N THR A 7 -15.00 -5.60 -21.96
CA THR A 7 -15.30 -4.69 -20.87
C THR A 7 -14.22 -4.82 -19.81
N GLY A 8 -13.23 -3.92 -19.85
CA GLY A 8 -12.43 -3.42 -18.72
C GLY A 8 -11.95 -4.44 -17.68
N ALA A 9 -10.86 -5.15 -17.94
CA ALA A 9 -10.03 -5.67 -16.86
C ALA A 9 -9.28 -4.49 -16.21
N ALA A 10 -9.85 -3.90 -15.15
CA ALA A 10 -9.14 -2.95 -14.32
C ALA A 10 -7.84 -3.59 -13.82
N GLY A 11 -6.69 -3.17 -14.36
CA GLY A 11 -5.40 -3.76 -14.05
C GLY A 11 -5.13 -3.68 -12.54
N VAL A 12 -4.89 -4.84 -11.91
CA VAL A 12 -4.40 -4.91 -10.53
C VAL A 12 -2.92 -5.24 -10.59
N THR A 13 -2.10 -4.44 -9.93
CA THR A 13 -0.67 -4.72 -9.74
C THR A 13 -0.48 -5.06 -8.29
N ARG A 14 0.25 -6.14 -8.01
CA ARG A 14 0.61 -6.53 -6.65
C ARG A 14 2.10 -6.52 -6.48
N ILE A 15 2.56 -5.96 -5.37
CA ILE A 15 3.96 -5.99 -4.96
C ILE A 15 4.04 -6.52 -3.53
N ALA A 16 5.12 -7.21 -3.22
CA ALA A 16 5.44 -7.63 -1.87
C ALA A 16 6.59 -6.77 -1.34
N VAL A 17 6.49 -6.39 -0.07
CA VAL A 17 7.52 -5.63 0.62
C VAL A 17 8.04 -6.49 1.77
N ASP A 18 9.33 -6.75 1.72
CA ASP A 18 10.07 -7.53 2.72
C ASP A 18 11.09 -6.64 3.44
N GLY A 19 11.46 -7.04 4.67
CA GLY A 19 12.50 -6.41 5.45
C GLY A 19 12.09 -5.09 6.10
N GLU A 20 13.07 -4.21 6.29
CA GLU A 20 12.89 -2.96 7.03
C GLU A 20 12.21 -1.88 6.18
N LEU A 21 11.20 -1.21 6.73
CA LEU A 21 10.63 0.02 6.19
C LEU A 21 11.03 1.22 7.03
N THR A 22 12.32 1.53 6.95
CA THR A 22 12.96 2.63 7.69
C THR A 22 13.43 3.73 6.76
N ILE A 23 13.98 4.81 7.31
CA ILE A 23 14.59 5.92 6.54
C ILE A 23 15.57 5.46 5.45
N TYR A 24 16.29 4.34 5.66
CA TYR A 24 17.27 3.82 4.71
C TYR A 24 16.64 3.25 3.43
N ARG A 25 15.40 2.76 3.51
CA ARG A 25 14.69 2.14 2.38
C ARG A 25 13.48 2.95 1.90
N ALA A 26 13.06 3.95 2.67
CA ALA A 26 11.92 4.80 2.37
C ALA A 26 12.01 5.48 0.99
N ALA A 27 13.19 5.98 0.60
CA ALA A 27 13.38 6.66 -0.69
C ALA A 27 13.15 5.71 -1.88
N ASP A 28 13.71 4.50 -1.83
CA ASP A 28 13.59 3.49 -2.89
C ASP A 28 12.17 2.93 -2.97
N LEU A 29 11.55 2.68 -1.80
CA LEU A 29 10.16 2.25 -1.74
C LEU A 29 9.25 3.29 -2.37
N LYS A 30 9.42 4.58 -2.05
CA LYS A 30 8.62 5.66 -2.62
C LYS A 30 8.65 5.62 -4.15
N VAL A 31 9.83 5.49 -4.76
CA VAL A 31 9.94 5.41 -6.22
C VAL A 31 9.15 4.21 -6.74
N THR A 32 9.36 3.04 -6.13
CA THR A 32 8.68 1.78 -6.50
C THR A 32 7.15 1.91 -6.45
N LEU A 33 6.61 2.43 -5.34
CA LEU A 33 5.15 2.58 -5.16
C LEU A 33 4.55 3.54 -6.19
N LEU A 34 5.18 4.70 -6.41
CA LEU A 34 4.68 5.71 -7.33
C LEU A 34 4.75 5.23 -8.78
N GLU A 35 5.77 4.48 -9.16
CA GLU A 35 5.84 3.86 -10.49
C GLU A 35 4.77 2.79 -10.69
N ALA A 36 4.54 1.95 -9.69
CA ALA A 36 3.49 0.92 -9.75
C ALA A 36 2.09 1.55 -9.86
N LEU A 37 1.82 2.61 -9.08
CA LEU A 37 0.57 3.37 -9.17
C LEU A 37 0.35 3.96 -10.56
N ARG A 38 1.38 4.48 -11.23
CA ARG A 38 1.23 5.01 -12.61
C ARG A 38 0.78 3.96 -13.61
N LYS A 39 1.23 2.71 -13.42
CA LYS A 39 1.01 1.60 -14.36
C LYS A 39 -0.34 0.90 -14.15
N SER A 40 -0.99 1.10 -13.01
CA SER A 40 -2.13 0.27 -12.58
C SER A 40 -3.22 1.11 -11.91
N PRO A 41 -4.51 0.94 -12.26
CA PRO A 41 -5.59 1.61 -11.53
C PRO A 41 -5.71 1.14 -10.08
N VAL A 42 -5.33 -0.12 -9.79
CA VAL A 42 -5.26 -0.66 -8.42
C VAL A 42 -3.86 -1.17 -8.13
N LEU A 43 -3.29 -0.76 -6.99
CA LEU A 43 -2.05 -1.28 -6.43
C LEU A 43 -2.33 -1.97 -5.09
N GLU A 44 -1.95 -3.23 -5.00
CA GLU A 44 -1.95 -4.02 -3.78
C GLU A 44 -0.52 -4.17 -3.25
N VAL A 45 -0.32 -3.82 -1.98
CA VAL A 45 0.99 -3.90 -1.31
C VAL A 45 0.89 -4.91 -0.20
N ASP A 46 1.54 -6.05 -0.36
CA ASP A 46 1.66 -7.08 0.67
C ASP A 46 2.76 -6.70 1.66
N LEU A 47 2.37 -6.48 2.91
CA LEU A 47 3.25 -6.04 4.00
C LEU A 47 3.64 -7.17 4.95
N SER A 48 3.36 -8.44 4.60
CA SER A 48 3.61 -9.59 5.49
C SER A 48 5.10 -9.81 5.77
N GLY A 49 5.96 -9.41 4.85
CA GLY A 49 7.42 -9.52 4.98
C GLY A 49 8.07 -8.37 5.73
N VAL A 50 7.33 -7.33 6.14
CA VAL A 50 7.91 -6.16 6.80
C VAL A 50 8.32 -6.52 8.22
N THR A 51 9.60 -6.38 8.53
CA THR A 51 10.16 -6.75 9.84
C THR A 51 10.25 -5.57 10.81
N GLU A 52 10.28 -4.35 10.29
CA GLU A 52 10.38 -3.10 11.06
C GLU A 52 9.74 -1.96 10.27
N LEU A 53 9.09 -1.02 10.95
CA LEU A 53 8.50 0.17 10.36
C LEU A 53 8.83 1.39 11.23
N ASP A 54 9.41 2.44 10.64
CA ASP A 54 9.56 3.74 11.31
C ASP A 54 8.62 4.79 10.71
N THR A 55 8.74 6.03 11.19
CA THR A 55 7.92 7.13 10.70
C THR A 55 8.22 7.53 9.25
N ALA A 56 9.44 7.29 8.76
CA ALA A 56 9.80 7.57 7.36
C ALA A 56 9.16 6.54 6.42
N GLY A 57 9.22 5.24 6.77
CA GLY A 57 8.51 4.20 6.03
C GLY A 57 6.99 4.42 6.02
N LEU A 58 6.43 4.79 7.18
CA LEU A 58 5.02 5.12 7.30
C LEU A 58 4.61 6.31 6.43
N GLN A 59 5.41 7.39 6.43
CA GLN A 59 5.17 8.56 5.59
C GLN A 59 5.14 8.20 4.10
N VAL A 60 5.93 7.22 3.66
CA VAL A 60 5.89 6.72 2.29
C VAL A 60 4.59 5.99 1.97
N LEU A 61 4.09 5.13 2.87
CA LEU A 61 2.80 4.47 2.70
C LEU A 61 1.65 5.50 2.66
N MET A 62 1.68 6.51 3.53
CA MET A 62 0.69 7.59 3.55
C MET A 62 0.74 8.43 2.27
N LEU A 63 1.95 8.76 1.78
CA LEU A 63 2.14 9.44 0.52
C LEU A 63 1.53 8.64 -0.64
N ALA A 64 1.83 7.33 -0.72
CA ALA A 64 1.29 6.48 -1.77
C ALA A 64 -0.25 6.42 -1.74
N LYS A 65 -0.86 6.32 -0.55
CA LYS A 65 -2.33 6.32 -0.39
C LYS A 65 -2.93 7.62 -0.91
N ASN A 66 -2.36 8.76 -0.51
CA ASN A 66 -2.81 10.08 -0.93
C ASN A 66 -2.62 10.30 -2.43
N THR A 67 -1.49 9.87 -3.01
CA THR A 67 -1.25 9.96 -4.45
C THR A 67 -2.23 9.09 -5.24
N ALA A 68 -2.49 7.86 -4.79
CA ALA A 68 -3.50 7.02 -5.41
C ALA A 68 -4.86 7.70 -5.44
N ALA A 69 -5.32 8.23 -4.30
CA ALA A 69 -6.60 8.94 -4.21
C ALA A 69 -6.66 10.19 -5.12
N ALA A 70 -5.58 10.99 -5.14
CA ALA A 70 -5.48 12.18 -5.99
C ALA A 70 -5.55 11.84 -7.49
N ASP A 71 -4.95 10.71 -7.88
CA ASP A 71 -4.93 10.23 -9.26
C ASP A 71 -6.16 9.38 -9.63
N GLN A 72 -7.17 9.29 -8.76
CA GLN A 72 -8.37 8.44 -8.94
C GLN A 72 -8.02 6.95 -9.13
N ARG A 73 -7.01 6.50 -8.38
CA ARG A 73 -6.52 5.13 -8.29
C ARG A 73 -6.74 4.58 -6.88
N GLU A 74 -6.56 3.27 -6.74
CA GLU A 74 -6.74 2.58 -5.48
C GLU A 74 -5.41 2.01 -4.97
N LEU A 75 -5.11 2.26 -3.70
CA LEU A 75 -4.05 1.57 -2.95
C LEU A 75 -4.69 0.74 -1.85
N ARG A 76 -4.38 -0.56 -1.84
CA ARG A 76 -4.78 -1.52 -0.81
C ARG A 76 -3.55 -2.06 -0.11
N LEU A 77 -3.51 -1.98 1.21
CA LEU A 77 -2.47 -2.61 2.02
C LEU A 77 -2.99 -3.98 2.44
N LEU A 78 -2.21 -5.02 2.18
CA LEU A 78 -2.57 -6.41 2.43
C LEU A 78 -1.63 -7.02 3.47
N ASN A 79 -2.14 -7.97 4.24
CA ASN A 79 -1.35 -8.84 5.12
C ASN A 79 -0.36 -8.07 6.02
N HIS A 80 -0.84 -7.11 6.82
CA HIS A 80 -0.02 -6.34 7.75
C HIS A 80 0.78 -7.25 8.70
N SER A 81 2.11 -7.11 8.72
CA SER A 81 2.95 -7.78 9.71
C SER A 81 2.75 -7.18 11.11
N PRO A 82 3.17 -7.86 12.19
CA PRO A 82 3.07 -7.33 13.55
C PRO A 82 3.72 -5.95 13.71
N ALA A 83 4.89 -5.72 13.09
CA ALA A 83 5.58 -4.43 13.13
C ALA A 83 4.76 -3.31 12.47
N VAL A 84 4.03 -3.63 11.40
CA VAL A 84 3.15 -2.65 10.75
C VAL A 84 1.91 -2.38 11.59
N VAL A 85 1.27 -3.41 12.12
CA VAL A 85 0.10 -3.27 13.00
C VAL A 85 0.45 -2.40 14.21
N GLU A 86 1.56 -2.68 14.88
CA GLU A 86 2.01 -1.95 16.08
C GLU A 86 2.11 -0.44 15.83
N ILE A 87 2.79 -0.02 14.76
CA ILE A 87 2.98 1.41 14.46
C ILE A 87 1.66 2.07 14.03
N VAL A 88 0.83 1.39 13.23
CA VAL A 88 -0.45 1.94 12.78
C VAL A 88 -1.42 2.10 13.95
N GLU A 89 -1.45 1.15 14.89
CA GLU A 89 -2.25 1.26 16.11
C GLU A 89 -1.73 2.33 17.06
N MET A 90 -0.42 2.35 17.32
CA MET A 90 0.23 3.34 18.19
C MET A 90 -0.05 4.77 17.73
N LEU A 91 -0.16 5.00 16.42
CA LEU A 91 -0.43 6.30 15.83
C LEU A 91 -1.91 6.52 15.46
N ASN A 92 -2.78 5.55 15.76
CA ASN A 92 -4.21 5.57 15.46
C ASN A 92 -4.54 5.86 13.98
N LEU A 93 -3.82 5.20 13.07
CA LEU A 93 -3.90 5.42 11.62
C LEU A 93 -4.73 4.37 10.86
N GLY A 94 -5.36 3.40 11.54
CA GLY A 94 -6.18 2.37 10.87
C GLY A 94 -7.26 2.97 9.96
N ALA A 95 -7.99 3.97 10.47
CA ALA A 95 -9.01 4.67 9.70
C ALA A 95 -8.45 5.44 8.49
N PHE A 96 -7.21 5.92 8.56
CA PHE A 96 -6.56 6.61 7.44
C PHE A 96 -6.27 5.65 6.28
N PHE A 97 -5.81 4.43 6.57
CA PHE A 97 -5.55 3.43 5.52
C PHE A 97 -6.82 2.75 5.00
N GLY A 98 -7.92 2.87 5.73
CA GLY A 98 -9.19 2.22 5.41
C GLY A 98 -9.24 0.77 5.87
N ASP A 99 -8.29 0.37 6.72
CA ASP A 99 -8.23 -0.97 7.30
C ASP A 99 -8.95 -0.97 8.64
N ALA A 100 -9.99 -1.79 8.74
CA ALA A 100 -10.42 -2.29 10.03
C ALA A 100 -9.31 -3.24 10.50
N LEU A 101 -8.32 -2.70 11.21
CA LEU A 101 -7.37 -3.52 11.96
C LEU A 101 -8.22 -4.37 12.92
N LEU A 102 -8.44 -5.63 12.55
CA LEU A 102 -9.19 -6.56 13.38
C LEU A 102 -8.36 -6.79 14.64
N ILE A 103 -8.78 -6.14 15.72
CA ILE A 103 -8.24 -6.33 17.06
C ILE A 103 -8.35 -7.82 17.37
N HIS A 104 -7.26 -8.57 17.29
CA HIS A 104 -7.19 -9.88 17.93
C HIS A 104 -7.05 -9.60 19.42
N SER A 105 -8.17 -9.75 20.13
CA SER A 105 -8.21 -9.79 21.60
C SER A 105 -7.55 -11.06 22.12
#